data_AF-A0A962KA38-F1
#
_entry.id   AF-A0A962KA38-F1
#
_cell.length_a   1.000
_cell.length_b   1.000
_cell.length_c   1.000
_cell.angle_alpha   90.00
_cell.angle_beta   90.00
_cell.angle_gamma   90.00
#
_symmetry.space_group_name_H-M   'P 1'
#
loop_
_entity.id
_entity.type
_entity.pdbx_description
1 polymer ?
#
loop_
_entity_poly.entity_id
_entity_poly.type
_entity_poly.pdbx_seq_one_letter_code
_entity_poly.pdbx_strand_id
1 'polypeptide(L)'
;YLTSFYVPTQDKTQMADIIRQYPTIIFIDIAATLNEAQKLLAQLSQGILVILVFVVLAGCLVLIASLAASFDSRLHEAALLRALGAKRQQLQWRTGIELAILGLWAGLLAVFLTEIITALISVFLLEGKAHLHAWLWLTPLASATLVLVIGLWHLRKTWQVSPMVVLKEV
;
A
#
# COMPACT_ATOMS: atom_id res chain seq x y z
N TYR A 1 -24.80 21.35 36.37
CA TYR A 1 -23.33 21.25 36.27
C TYR A 1 -22.98 19.84 35.86
N LEU A 2 -22.26 19.67 34.74
CA LEU A 2 -21.71 18.39 34.30
C LEU A 2 -20.25 18.35 34.77
N THR A 3 -19.91 17.38 35.62
CA THR A 3 -18.54 17.18 36.10
C THR A 3 -18.02 15.87 35.52
N SER A 4 -16.93 15.93 34.77
CA SER A 4 -16.23 14.75 34.27
C SER A 4 -15.03 14.45 35.15
N PHE A 5 -14.83 13.18 35.46
CA PHE A 5 -13.64 12.70 36.16
C PHE A 5 -13.23 11.36 35.55
N TYR A 6 -11.93 11.16 35.36
CA TYR A 6 -11.39 9.92 34.83
C TYR A 6 -11.22 8.92 35.97
N VAL A 7 -11.81 7.73 35.83
CA VAL A 7 -11.64 6.63 36.78
C VAL A 7 -10.77 5.55 36.15
N PRO A 8 -9.60 5.26 36.72
CA PRO A 8 -8.76 4.15 36.28
C PRO A 8 -9.53 2.83 36.30
N THR A 9 -9.26 1.95 35.33
CA THR A 9 -9.94 0.65 35.19
C THR A 9 -9.86 -0.25 36.41
N GLN A 10 -8.90 -0.02 37.31
CA GLN A 10 -8.70 -0.75 38.57
C GLN A 10 -9.74 -0.43 39.65
N ASP A 11 -10.34 0.77 39.63
CA ASP A 11 -11.28 1.23 40.66
C ASP A 11 -12.76 1.24 40.19
N LYS A 12 -13.04 0.71 38.98
CA LYS A 12 -14.40 0.63 38.42
C LYS A 12 -15.39 -0.12 39.31
N THR A 13 -14.93 -1.06 40.13
CA THR A 13 -15.75 -1.81 41.10
C THR A 13 -16.20 -0.95 42.28
N GLN A 14 -15.35 -0.04 42.77
CA GLN A 14 -15.71 0.90 43.86
C GLN A 14 -16.73 1.96 43.38
N MET A 15 -16.72 2.26 42.08
CA MET A 15 -17.66 3.17 41.44
C MET A 15 -19.10 2.62 41.45
N ALA A 16 -19.27 1.30 41.33
CA ALA A 16 -20.58 0.66 41.41
C ALA A 16 -21.26 0.85 42.77
N ASP A 17 -20.48 0.89 43.86
CA ASP A 17 -21.00 1.12 45.21
C ASP A 17 -21.41 2.59 45.43
N ILE A 18 -20.67 3.55 44.86
CA ILE A 18 -21.00 4.98 44.92
C ILE A 18 -22.26 5.30 44.10
N ILE A 19 -22.43 4.65 42.93
CA ILE A 19 -23.64 4.79 42.08
C ILE A 19 -24.88 4.31 42.83
N ARG A 20 -24.76 3.27 43.68
CA ARG A 20 -25.86 2.78 44.53
C ARG A 20 -26.21 3.73 45.66
N GLN A 21 -25.24 4.48 46.18
CA GLN A 21 -25.43 5.42 47.29
C GLN A 21 -26.06 6.76 46.85
N TYR A 22 -25.91 7.15 45.58
CA TYR A 22 -26.46 8.39 45.02
C TYR A 22 -27.22 8.17 43.69
N PRO A 23 -28.40 7.53 43.72
CA PRO A 23 -29.16 7.16 42.51
C PRO A 23 -29.78 8.34 41.73
N THR A 24 -29.75 9.55 42.29
CA THR A 24 -30.29 10.76 41.64
C THR A 24 -29.35 11.33 40.56
N ILE A 25 -28.13 10.79 40.42
CA ILE A 25 -27.12 11.26 39.46
C ILE A 25 -27.08 10.29 38.25
N ILE A 26 -27.25 10.82 37.05
CA ILE A 26 -27.14 10.06 35.79
C ILE A 26 -25.65 9.87 35.47
N PHE A 27 -25.15 8.64 35.60
CA PHE A 27 -23.79 8.27 35.20
C PHE A 27 -23.77 7.78 33.75
N ILE A 28 -23.00 8.46 32.90
CA ILE A 28 -22.75 8.05 31.51
C ILE A 28 -21.29 7.60 31.42
N ASP A 29 -21.05 6.31 31.15
CA ASP A 29 -19.68 5.80 30.93
C ASP A 29 -19.23 6.17 29.50
N ILE A 30 -18.66 7.37 29.37
CA ILE A 30 -18.07 7.88 28.13
C ILE A 30 -16.89 6.98 27.69
N ALA A 31 -16.20 6.32 28.62
CA ALA A 31 -15.09 5.44 28.27
C ALA A 31 -15.59 4.16 27.57
N ALA A 32 -16.74 3.62 27.98
CA ALA A 32 -17.35 2.47 27.31
C ALA A 32 -17.77 2.79 25.87
N THR A 33 -18.44 3.92 25.65
CA THR A 33 -18.90 4.34 24.31
C THR A 33 -17.74 4.69 23.38
N LEU A 34 -16.69 5.37 23.89
CA LEU A 34 -15.47 5.62 23.11
C LEU A 34 -14.73 4.34 22.74
N ASN A 35 -14.68 3.36 23.64
CA ASN A 35 -14.04 2.07 23.36
C ASN A 35 -14.82 1.28 22.29
N GLU A 36 -16.15 1.36 22.30
CA GLU A 36 -16.97 0.76 21.24
C GLU A 36 -16.74 1.44 19.89
N ALA A 37 -16.69 2.77 19.84
CA ALA A 37 -16.36 3.51 18.63
C ALA A 37 -14.94 3.16 18.11
N GLN A 38 -13.94 3.09 18.99
CA GLN A 38 -12.58 2.68 18.62
C GLN A 38 -12.54 1.25 18.06
N LYS A 39 -13.31 0.32 18.63
CA LYS A 39 -13.42 -1.05 18.10
C LYS A 39 -14.05 -1.07 16.71
N LEU A 40 -15.10 -0.31 16.48
CA LEU A 40 -15.72 -0.19 15.16
C LEU A 40 -14.73 0.39 14.14
N LEU A 41 -14.03 1.46 14.48
CA LEU A 41 -12.99 2.06 13.63
C LEU A 41 -11.86 1.08 13.33
N ALA A 42 -11.41 0.30 14.33
CA ALA A 42 -10.40 -0.73 14.15
C ALA A 42 -10.86 -1.85 13.23
N GLN A 43 -12.10 -2.32 13.36
CA GLN A 43 -12.67 -3.34 12.47
C GLN A 43 -12.80 -2.83 11.03
N LEU A 44 -13.23 -1.59 10.84
CA LEU A 44 -13.31 -0.96 9.53
C LEU A 44 -11.92 -0.84 8.89
N SER A 45 -10.92 -0.38 9.67
CA SER A 45 -9.52 -0.31 9.22
C SER A 45 -8.98 -1.67 8.78
N GLN A 46 -9.23 -2.72 9.57
CA GLN A 46 -8.85 -4.09 9.23
C GLN A 46 -9.53 -4.57 7.95
N GLY A 47 -10.83 -4.28 7.77
CA GLY A 47 -11.57 -4.62 6.55
C GLY A 47 -10.99 -3.95 5.31
N ILE A 48 -10.67 -2.65 5.40
CA ILE A 48 -10.04 -1.89 4.30
C ILE A 48 -8.65 -2.46 3.97
N LEU A 49 -7.89 -2.93 4.95
CA LEU A 49 -6.57 -3.54 4.74
C LEU A 49 -6.67 -4.80 3.86
N VAL A 50 -7.69 -5.64 4.08
CA VAL A 50 -7.93 -6.81 3.23
C VAL A 50 -8.18 -6.40 1.78
N ILE A 51 -9.03 -5.39 1.55
CA ILE A 51 -9.31 -4.86 0.21
C ILE A 51 -8.04 -4.31 -0.43
N LEU A 52 -7.22 -3.56 0.34
CA LEU A 52 -5.94 -3.02 -0.13
C LEU A 52 -5.02 -4.14 -0.63
N VAL A 53 -4.93 -5.27 0.09
CA VAL A 53 -4.14 -6.42 -0.35
C VAL A 53 -4.61 -6.94 -1.70
N PHE A 54 -5.93 -7.10 -1.90
CA PHE A 54 -6.47 -7.51 -3.20
C PHE A 54 -6.18 -6.50 -4.31
N VAL A 55 -6.30 -5.20 -4.04
CA VAL A 55 -5.99 -4.13 -5.01
C VAL A 55 -4.52 -4.18 -5.40
N VAL A 56 -3.61 -4.34 -4.44
CA VAL A 56 -2.17 -4.48 -4.72
C VAL A 56 -1.89 -5.71 -5.56
N LEU A 57 -2.49 -6.86 -5.24
CA LEU A 57 -2.36 -8.08 -6.04
C LEU A 57 -2.87 -7.88 -7.47
N ALA A 58 -4.03 -7.24 -7.64
CA ALA A 58 -4.56 -6.91 -8.96
C ALA A 58 -3.62 -5.97 -9.73
N GLY A 59 -3.07 -4.95 -9.08
CA GLY A 59 -2.08 -4.05 -9.68
C GLY A 59 -0.82 -4.80 -10.14
N CYS A 60 -0.30 -5.73 -9.32
CA CYS A 60 0.81 -6.59 -9.71
C CYS A 60 0.48 -7.46 -10.93
N LEU A 61 -0.72 -8.07 -10.97
CA LEU A 61 -1.15 -8.88 -12.11
C LEU A 61 -1.25 -8.05 -13.39
N VAL A 62 -1.80 -6.83 -13.31
CA VAL A 62 -1.88 -5.90 -14.46
C VAL A 62 -0.48 -5.51 -14.95
N LEU A 63 0.47 -5.25 -14.04
CA LEU A 63 1.86 -4.97 -14.40
C LEU A 63 2.52 -6.16 -15.10
N ILE A 64 2.29 -7.38 -14.62
CA ILE A 64 2.81 -8.60 -15.26
C ILE A 64 2.20 -8.77 -16.66
N ALA A 65 0.89 -8.55 -16.80
CA ALA A 65 0.18 -8.67 -18.07
C ALA A 65 0.66 -7.63 -19.10
N SER A 66 0.84 -6.37 -18.70
CA SER A 66 1.34 -5.32 -19.59
C SER A 66 2.78 -5.58 -20.04
N LEU A 67 3.60 -6.11 -19.14
CA LEU A 67 4.97 -6.51 -19.44
C LEU A 67 4.99 -7.72 -20.39
N ALA A 68 4.14 -8.73 -20.16
CA ALA A 68 4.00 -9.88 -21.04
C ALA A 68 3.56 -9.48 -22.46
N ALA A 69 2.58 -8.58 -22.58
CA ALA A 69 2.14 -8.03 -23.87
C ALA A 69 3.28 -7.29 -24.60
N SER A 70 4.15 -6.60 -23.85
CA SER A 70 5.31 -5.91 -24.41
C SER A 70 6.42 -6.86 -24.88
N PHE A 71 6.48 -8.09 -24.38
CA PHE A 71 7.50 -9.07 -24.78
C PHE A 71 7.21 -9.67 -26.16
N ASP A 72 5.95 -9.90 -26.51
CA ASP A 72 5.55 -10.56 -27.76
C ASP A 72 5.98 -9.75 -28.99
N SER A 73 5.84 -8.42 -28.90
CA SER A 73 6.31 -7.47 -29.91
C SER A 73 7.84 -7.41 -29.99
N ARG A 74 8.54 -7.55 -28.85
CA ARG A 74 10.00 -7.44 -28.75
C ARG A 74 10.74 -8.71 -29.17
N LEU A 75 10.09 -9.88 -29.16
CA LEU A 75 10.67 -11.14 -29.65
C LEU A 75 11.03 -11.07 -31.14
N HIS A 76 10.17 -10.42 -31.94
CA HIS A 76 10.44 -10.18 -33.37
C HIS A 76 11.63 -9.23 -33.58
N GLU A 77 11.69 -8.12 -32.85
CA GLU A 77 12.82 -7.19 -32.90
C GLU A 77 14.13 -7.83 -32.40
N ALA A 78 14.07 -8.66 -31.37
CA ALA A 78 15.23 -9.36 -30.81
C ALA A 78 15.78 -10.43 -31.77
N ALA A 79 14.92 -11.08 -32.58
CA ALA A 79 15.34 -11.99 -33.64
C ALA A 79 16.09 -11.25 -34.75
N LEU A 80 15.57 -10.10 -35.20
CA LEU A 80 16.24 -9.20 -36.14
C LEU A 80 17.58 -8.68 -35.62
N LEU A 81 17.64 -8.24 -34.36
CA LEU A 81 18.86 -7.74 -33.73
C LEU A 81 19.88 -8.85 -33.46
N ARG A 82 19.46 -10.10 -33.19
CA ARG A 82 20.38 -11.26 -33.12
C ARG A 82 20.93 -11.64 -34.49
N ALA A 83 20.15 -11.51 -35.56
CA ALA A 83 20.66 -11.67 -36.92
C ALA A 83 21.72 -10.60 -37.25
N LEU A 84 21.65 -9.43 -36.61
CA LEU A 84 22.63 -8.34 -36.70
C LEU A 84 23.74 -8.39 -35.63
N GLY A 85 23.78 -9.41 -34.76
CA GLY A 85 24.87 -9.64 -33.79
C GLY A 85 24.71 -9.00 -32.40
N ALA A 86 23.53 -8.49 -32.04
CA ALA A 86 23.31 -7.82 -30.75
C ALA A 86 23.33 -8.79 -29.54
N LYS A 87 23.98 -8.37 -28.44
CA LYS A 87 24.13 -9.16 -27.21
C LYS A 87 22.88 -9.08 -26.30
N ARG A 88 22.45 -10.25 -25.81
CA ARG A 88 21.29 -10.46 -24.89
C ARG A 88 21.32 -9.58 -23.62
N GLN A 89 22.50 -9.14 -23.19
CA GLN A 89 22.70 -8.26 -22.03
C GLN A 89 22.18 -6.83 -22.25
N GLN A 90 22.31 -6.24 -23.45
CA GLN A 90 21.85 -4.87 -23.69
C GLN A 90 20.31 -4.76 -23.60
N LEU A 91 19.60 -5.81 -24.00
CA LEU A 91 18.14 -5.85 -23.93
C LEU A 91 17.65 -5.87 -22.47
N GLN A 92 18.32 -6.62 -21.58
CA GLN A 92 17.98 -6.65 -20.16
C GLN A 92 18.22 -5.32 -19.45
N TRP A 93 19.32 -4.65 -19.75
CA TRP A 93 19.63 -3.34 -19.16
C TRP A 93 18.62 -2.27 -19.56
N ARG A 94 18.21 -2.24 -20.84
CA ARG A 94 17.19 -1.28 -21.32
C ARG A 94 15.84 -1.47 -20.63
N THR A 95 15.34 -2.70 -20.55
CA THR A 95 14.06 -2.99 -19.88
C THR A 95 14.14 -2.74 -18.37
N GLY A 96 15.30 -3.01 -17.74
CA GLY A 96 15.52 -2.69 -16.33
C GLY A 96 15.42 -1.19 -16.03
N ILE A 97 15.98 -0.34 -16.91
CA ILE A 97 15.90 1.13 -16.78
C ILE A 97 14.46 1.62 -16.97
N GLU A 98 13.74 1.12 -17.97
CA GLU A 98 12.32 1.48 -18.19
C GLU A 98 11.47 1.18 -16.95
N LEU A 99 11.63 -0.01 -16.36
CA LEU A 99 10.92 -0.40 -15.14
C LEU A 99 11.33 0.43 -13.91
N ALA A 100 12.62 0.78 -13.79
CA ALA A 100 13.11 1.62 -12.70
C ALA A 100 12.50 3.03 -12.77
N ILE A 101 12.43 3.63 -13.96
CA ILE A 101 11.82 4.95 -14.18
C ILE A 101 10.33 4.91 -13.84
N LEU A 102 9.60 3.90 -14.33
CA LEU A 102 8.17 3.74 -14.03
C LEU A 102 7.92 3.56 -12.52
N GLY A 103 8.74 2.75 -11.85
CA GLY A 103 8.64 2.55 -10.39
C GLY A 103 8.90 3.84 -9.61
N LEU A 104 9.86 4.65 -10.02
CA LEU A 104 10.17 5.95 -9.39
C LEU A 104 9.00 6.92 -9.55
N TRP A 105 8.45 7.05 -10.75
CA TRP A 105 7.27 7.89 -11.01
C TRP A 105 6.04 7.43 -10.22
N ALA A 106 5.79 6.13 -10.16
CA ALA A 106 4.70 5.57 -9.37
C ALA A 106 4.85 5.87 -7.88
N GLY A 107 6.07 5.72 -7.33
CA GLY A 107 6.37 6.03 -5.93
C GLY A 107 6.18 7.51 -5.61
N LEU A 108 6.64 8.40 -6.48
CA LEU A 108 6.47 9.85 -6.32
C LEU A 108 4.99 10.24 -6.32
N LEU A 109 4.21 9.71 -7.26
CA LEU A 109 2.77 9.92 -7.32
C LEU A 109 2.06 9.39 -6.06
N ALA A 110 2.47 8.23 -5.54
CA ALA A 110 1.89 7.66 -4.33
C ALA A 110 2.11 8.55 -3.09
N VAL A 111 3.32 9.10 -2.92
CA VAL A 111 3.61 10.04 -1.82
C VAL A 111 2.80 11.32 -1.98
N PHE A 112 2.73 11.86 -3.20
CA PHE A 112 1.96 13.07 -3.48
C PHE A 112 0.47 12.88 -3.17
N LEU A 113 -0.12 11.74 -3.58
CA LEU A 113 -1.51 11.41 -3.25
C LEU A 113 -1.72 11.26 -1.74
N THR A 114 -0.80 10.58 -1.06
CA THR A 114 -0.87 10.36 0.39
C THR A 114 -0.83 11.69 1.15
N GLU A 115 0.06 12.60 0.75
CA GLU A 115 0.18 13.93 1.32
C GLU A 115 -1.11 14.73 1.14
N ILE A 116 -1.68 14.73 -0.07
CA ILE A 116 -2.95 15.41 -0.37
C ILE A 116 -4.09 14.85 0.47
N ILE A 117 -4.26 13.52 0.51
CA ILE A 117 -5.33 12.87 1.26
C ILE A 117 -5.18 13.16 2.76
N THR A 118 -3.96 13.08 3.28
CA THR A 118 -3.67 13.35 4.70
C THR A 118 -3.96 14.81 5.05
N ALA A 119 -3.54 15.75 4.20
CA ALA A 119 -3.84 17.16 4.37
C ALA A 119 -5.36 17.43 4.33
N LEU A 120 -6.08 16.81 3.40
CA LEU A 120 -7.52 16.95 3.26
C LEU A 120 -8.25 16.44 4.51
N ILE A 121 -7.91 15.24 5.00
CA ILE A 121 -8.49 14.67 6.22
C ILE A 121 -8.17 15.56 7.43
N SER A 122 -6.94 16.05 7.54
CA SER A 122 -6.53 16.90 8.67
C SER A 122 -7.32 18.21 8.72
N VAL A 123 -7.55 18.84 7.57
CA VAL A 123 -8.24 20.14 7.49
C VAL A 123 -9.77 19.99 7.61
N PHE A 124 -10.36 18.98 6.96
CA PHE A 124 -11.82 18.84 6.88
C PHE A 124 -12.45 18.00 8.00
N LEU A 125 -11.75 16.99 8.54
CA LEU A 125 -12.32 16.09 9.56
C LEU A 125 -11.80 16.36 10.98
N LEU A 126 -10.55 16.78 11.12
CA LEU A 126 -9.87 16.83 12.43
C LEU A 126 -9.72 18.25 13.00
N GLU A 127 -10.11 19.30 12.26
CA GLU A 127 -9.96 20.72 12.63
C GLU A 127 -8.55 21.09 13.17
N GLY A 128 -7.54 20.29 12.81
CA GLY A 128 -6.22 20.27 13.42
C GLY A 128 -5.12 20.70 12.44
N LYS A 129 -3.98 21.14 12.98
CA LYS A 129 -2.82 21.57 12.17
C LYS A 129 -2.20 20.38 11.44
N ALA A 130 -1.99 20.51 10.14
CA ALA A 130 -1.31 19.52 9.32
C ALA A 130 0.11 19.25 9.88
N HIS A 131 0.35 18.01 10.30
CA HIS A 131 1.67 17.55 10.73
C HIS A 131 2.35 16.81 9.59
N LEU A 132 3.34 17.44 8.97
CA LEU A 132 4.20 16.83 7.94
C LEU A 132 5.05 15.74 8.59
N HIS A 133 4.80 14.49 8.26
CA HIS A 133 5.59 13.37 8.74
C HIS A 133 6.79 13.15 7.82
N ALA A 134 7.94 13.75 8.14
CA ALA A 134 9.17 13.67 7.34
C ALA A 134 9.63 12.23 7.04
N TRP A 135 9.22 11.24 7.86
CA TRP A 135 9.46 9.81 7.63
C TRP A 135 8.83 9.27 6.32
N LEU A 136 7.72 9.87 5.85
CA LEU A 136 7.03 9.45 4.62
C LEU A 136 7.88 9.65 3.36
N TRP A 137 8.87 10.53 3.39
CA TRP A 137 9.75 10.79 2.23
C TRP A 137 10.70 9.64 1.89
N LEU A 138 10.83 8.62 2.75
CA LEU A 138 11.57 7.39 2.44
C LEU A 138 10.75 6.35 1.67
N THR A 139 9.41 6.46 1.69
CA THR A 139 8.50 5.53 1.00
C THR A 139 8.58 5.51 -0.55
N PRO A 140 8.91 6.61 -1.27
CA PRO A 140 9.11 6.55 -2.71
C PRO A 140 10.38 5.76 -3.09
N LEU A 141 11.43 5.82 -2.26
CA LEU A 141 12.63 5.01 -2.46
C LEU A 141 12.36 3.52 -2.19
N ALA A 142 11.54 3.22 -1.18
CA ALA A 142 11.09 1.86 -0.87
C ALA A 142 10.23 1.27 -1.99
N SER A 143 9.31 2.04 -2.59
CA SER A 143 8.48 1.57 -3.70
C SER A 143 9.30 1.36 -4.99
N ALA A 144 10.24 2.25 -5.30
CA ALA A 144 11.15 2.08 -6.43
C ALA A 144 12.01 0.80 -6.31
N THR A 145 12.54 0.52 -5.12
CA THR A 145 13.30 -0.72 -4.87
C THR A 145 12.42 -1.96 -4.95
N LEU A 146 11.18 -1.93 -4.42
CA LEU A 146 10.23 -3.04 -4.51
C LEU A 146 9.86 -3.38 -5.95
N VAL A 147 9.52 -2.38 -6.77
CA VAL A 147 9.17 -2.56 -8.18
C VAL A 147 10.35 -3.12 -8.97
N LEU A 148 11.56 -2.62 -8.69
CA LEU A 148 12.79 -3.10 -9.33
C LEU A 148 13.09 -4.56 -8.96
N VAL A 149 12.93 -4.95 -7.70
CA VAL A 149 13.12 -6.34 -7.25
C VAL A 149 12.08 -7.27 -7.87
N ILE A 150 10.79 -6.89 -7.87
CA ILE A 150 9.71 -7.69 -8.48
C ILE A 150 9.93 -7.82 -9.99
N GLY A 151 10.26 -6.73 -10.68
CA GLY A 151 10.52 -6.72 -12.11
C GLY A 151 11.70 -7.59 -12.52
N LEU A 152 12.83 -7.50 -11.80
CA LEU A 152 14.00 -8.35 -12.03
C LEU A 152 13.74 -9.83 -11.70
N TRP A 153 12.96 -10.11 -10.66
CA TRP A 153 12.62 -11.49 -10.30
C TRP A 153 11.69 -12.14 -11.32
N HIS A 154 10.71 -11.39 -11.84
CA HIS A 154 9.86 -11.85 -12.94
C HIS A 154 10.66 -12.07 -14.22
N LEU A 155 11.56 -11.15 -14.59
CA LEU A 155 12.47 -11.32 -15.74
C LEU A 155 13.37 -12.56 -15.59
N ARG A 156 13.83 -12.88 -14.38
CA ARG A 156 14.61 -14.09 -14.11
C ARG A 156 13.78 -15.37 -14.26
N LYS A 157 12.53 -15.36 -13.81
CA LYS A 157 11.64 -16.53 -13.84
C LYS A 157 11.07 -16.81 -15.23
N THR A 158 10.82 -15.76 -16.03
CA THR A 158 10.36 -15.91 -17.42
C THR A 158 11.48 -16.20 -18.41
N TRP A 159 12.76 -15.95 -18.06
CA TRP A 159 13.92 -16.37 -18.85
C TRP A 159 14.13 -17.89 -18.93
N GLN A 160 13.37 -18.68 -18.17
CA GLN A 160 13.34 -20.14 -18.28
C GLN A 160 12.33 -20.66 -19.30
N VAL A 161 11.54 -19.81 -19.96
CA VAL A 161 10.77 -20.24 -21.13
C VAL A 161 11.72 -20.32 -22.32
N SER A 162 12.17 -21.54 -22.57
CA SER A 162 13.14 -21.91 -23.60
C SER A 162 12.65 -21.47 -24.99
N PRO A 163 13.51 -20.86 -25.83
CA PRO A 163 13.20 -20.36 -27.17
C PRO A 163 12.91 -21.46 -28.22
N MET A 164 12.47 -22.64 -27.78
CA MET A 164 12.12 -23.78 -28.63
C MET A 164 10.61 -23.94 -28.85
N VAL A 165 9.75 -23.22 -28.12
CA VAL A 165 8.30 -23.27 -28.35
C VAL A 165 7.92 -22.55 -29.65
N VAL A 166 8.67 -21.52 -30.04
CA VAL A 166 8.45 -20.76 -31.29
C VAL A 166 8.94 -21.52 -32.53
N LEU A 167 9.81 -22.54 -32.37
CA LEU A 167 10.37 -23.29 -33.51
C LEU A 167 9.58 -24.56 -33.86
N LYS A 168 8.35 -24.72 -33.35
CA LYS A 168 7.46 -25.84 -33.67
C LYS A 168 6.19 -25.45 -34.44
N GLU A 169 6.03 -24.17 -34.77
CA GLU A 169 4.93 -23.66 -35.59
C GLU A 169 5.36 -23.23 -37.00
N VAL A 170 6.55 -23.65 -37.46
CA VAL A 170 6.96 -23.56 -38.88
C VAL A 170 7.14 -24.95 -39.45
#